data_AF-A0A7G8X1G3-F1
#
_entry.id   AF-A0A7G8X1G3-F1
#
_cell.length_a   1.000
_cell.length_b   1.000
_cell.length_c   1.000
_cell.angle_alpha   90.00
_cell.angle_beta   90.00
_cell.angle_gamma   90.00
#
_symmetry.space_group_name_H-M   'P 1'
#
loop_
_entity.id
_entity.type
_entity.pdbx_description
1 polymer ?
#
loop_
_entity_poly.entity_id
_entity_poly.type
_entity_poly.pdbx_seq_one_letter_code
_entity_poly.pdbx_strand_id
1 'polypeptide(L)'
;MVQQLTIFDAVPTIAFKLGDLVEVIVNVEEKDVEDYYYLKLYEGSEGRIVKFLPLRQCEVLFAKSNQIGIFRHGELERCERG
;
A
#
# COMPACT_ATOMS: atom_id res chain seq x y z
N MET A 1 -27.97 -19.27 -23.13
CA MET A 1 -26.99 -19.68 -22.11
C MET A 1 -26.03 -18.50 -21.93
N VAL A 2 -26.25 -17.69 -20.91
CA VAL A 2 -25.51 -16.41 -20.74
C VAL A 2 -24.35 -16.71 -19.79
N GLN A 3 -23.12 -16.70 -20.32
CA GLN A 3 -21.92 -16.87 -19.50
C GLN A 3 -21.69 -15.56 -18.76
N GLN A 4 -21.98 -15.55 -17.46
CA GLN A 4 -21.54 -14.49 -16.57
C GLN A 4 -20.02 -14.62 -16.43
N LEU A 5 -19.26 -13.73 -17.07
CA LEU A 5 -17.86 -13.54 -16.74
C LEU A 5 -17.81 -12.93 -15.33
N THR A 6 -17.55 -13.77 -14.34
CA THR A 6 -17.11 -13.36 -13.01
C THR A 6 -15.71 -12.77 -13.13
N ILE A 7 -15.63 -11.51 -13.56
CA ILE A 7 -14.44 -10.66 -13.39
C ILE A 7 -14.43 -10.22 -11.92
N PHE A 8 -14.33 -11.17 -11.00
CA PHE A 8 -14.05 -10.86 -9.61
C PHE A 8 -12.55 -10.61 -9.53
N ASP A 9 -12.21 -9.33 -9.65
CA ASP A 9 -11.45 -8.64 -8.61
C ASP A 9 -10.35 -9.53 -8.02
N ALA A 10 -9.30 -9.75 -8.81
CA ALA A 10 -8.02 -10.12 -8.24
C ALA A 10 -7.52 -8.89 -7.48
N VAL A 11 -8.13 -8.57 -6.33
CA VAL A 11 -7.43 -7.84 -5.28
C VAL A 11 -6.29 -8.78 -4.94
N PRO A 12 -5.03 -8.46 -5.32
CA PRO A 12 -3.94 -9.27 -4.84
C PRO A 12 -4.10 -9.19 -3.32
N THR A 13 -4.39 -10.33 -2.71
CA THR A 13 -4.45 -10.46 -1.26
C THR A 13 -3.00 -10.43 -0.84
N ILE A 14 -2.35 -9.27 -0.99
CA ILE A 14 -0.98 -9.05 -0.58
C ILE A 14 -1.08 -9.10 0.94
N ALA A 15 -0.95 -10.31 1.47
CA ALA A 15 -0.95 -10.57 2.89
C ALA A 15 0.38 -10.05 3.41
N PHE A 16 0.45 -8.75 3.64
CA PHE A 16 1.55 -8.15 4.38
C PHE A 16 1.60 -8.76 5.78
N LYS A 17 2.80 -8.85 6.34
CA LYS A 17 3.07 -9.29 7.70
C LYS A 17 3.68 -8.14 8.50
N LEU A 18 3.50 -8.16 9.81
CA LEU A 18 4.23 -7.26 10.69
C LEU A 18 5.73 -7.48 10.48
N GLY A 19 6.47 -6.39 10.28
CA GLY A 19 7.89 -6.39 10.02
C GLY A 19 8.28 -6.52 8.54
N ASP A 20 7.34 -6.74 7.63
CA ASP A 20 7.65 -6.74 6.19
C ASP A 20 8.16 -5.38 5.74
N LEU A 21 9.15 -5.41 4.85
CA LEU A 21 9.65 -4.25 4.14
C LEU A 21 8.71 -3.97 2.96
N VAL A 22 8.18 -2.76 2.92
CA VAL A 22 7.28 -2.28 1.88
C VAL A 22 7.75 -0.94 1.35
N GLU A 23 7.44 -0.67 0.10
CA GLU A 23 7.66 0.59 -0.59
C GLU A 23 6.31 1.24 -0.89
N VAL A 24 6.23 2.56 -0.72
CA VAL A 24 5.01 3.30 -1.06
C VAL A 24 4.99 3.54 -2.57
N ILE A 25 3.89 3.13 -3.19
CA ILE A 25 3.59 3.34 -4.60
C ILE A 25 2.43 4.31 -4.75
N VAL A 26 2.52 5.21 -5.73
CA VAL A 26 1.42 6.10 -6.09
C VAL A 26 0.53 5.38 -7.10
N ASN A 27 -0.49 4.67 -6.61
CA ASN A 27 -1.44 3.94 -7.46
C ASN A 27 -2.83 4.61 -7.51
N VAL A 28 -2.89 5.90 -7.24
CA VAL A 28 -4.12 6.70 -7.31
C VAL A 28 -4.11 7.58 -8.55
N GLU A 29 -5.25 7.71 -9.22
CA GLU A 29 -5.40 8.65 -10.33
C GLU A 29 -5.26 10.09 -9.82
N GLU A 30 -4.66 10.99 -10.61
CA GLU A 30 -4.45 12.41 -10.25
C GLU A 30 -5.75 13.17 -9.89
N LYS A 31 -6.92 12.58 -10.17
CA LYS A 31 -8.23 13.13 -9.80
C LYS A 31 -8.49 13.10 -8.29
N ASP A 32 -7.90 12.15 -7.57
CA ASP A 32 -7.94 12.07 -6.11
C ASP A 32 -6.74 12.83 -5.52
N VAL A 33 -6.82 14.15 -5.65
CA VAL A 33 -5.72 15.10 -5.46
C VAL A 33 -5.08 14.99 -4.06
N GLU A 34 -5.91 14.79 -3.02
CA GLU A 34 -5.43 14.71 -1.63
C GLU A 34 -4.59 13.46 -1.37
N ASP A 35 -5.09 12.27 -1.75
CA ASP A 35 -4.36 11.02 -1.63
C ASP A 35 -3.11 11.03 -2.54
N TYR A 36 -3.21 11.62 -3.74
CA TYR A 36 -2.07 11.74 -4.66
C TYR A 36 -0.92 12.54 -4.04
N TYR A 37 -1.18 13.74 -3.51
CA TYR A 37 -0.12 14.54 -2.89
C TYR A 37 0.44 13.90 -1.61
N TYR A 38 -0.40 13.23 -0.82
CA TYR A 38 0.06 12.51 0.36
C TYR A 38 1.02 11.37 -0.03
N LEU A 39 0.62 10.52 -0.97
CA LEU A 39 1.45 9.40 -1.43
C LEU A 39 2.72 9.88 -2.12
N LYS A 40 2.65 10.96 -2.88
CA LYS A 40 3.81 11.52 -3.59
C LYS A 40 4.91 12.03 -2.67
N LEU A 41 4.59 12.42 -1.43
CA LEU A 41 5.59 12.75 -0.41
C LEU A 41 6.40 11.53 0.03
N TYR A 42 5.81 10.34 -0.05
CA TYR A 42 6.41 9.08 0.37
C TYR A 42 6.75 8.16 -0.81
N GLU A 43 6.49 8.56 -2.06
CA GLU A 43 6.77 7.80 -3.27
C GLU A 43 8.24 7.33 -3.29
N GLY A 44 8.44 6.02 -3.48
CA GLY A 44 9.78 5.43 -3.47
C GLY A 44 10.45 5.36 -2.09
N SER A 45 9.70 5.62 -1.01
CA SER A 45 10.19 5.45 0.35
C SER A 45 9.95 4.03 0.84
N GLU A 46 11.03 3.36 1.22
CA GLU A 46 10.99 2.06 1.90
C GLU A 46 10.68 2.25 3.40
N GLY A 47 9.75 1.45 3.90
CA GLY A 47 9.38 1.40 5.31
C GLY A 47 9.01 0.00 5.76
N ARG A 48 8.79 -0.16 7.06
CA ARG A 48 8.39 -1.45 7.66
C ARG A 48 7.01 -1.37 8.25
N ILE A 49 6.22 -2.41 8.04
CA ILE A 49 4.88 -2.48 8.64
C ILE A 49 5.02 -2.74 10.14
N VAL A 50 4.56 -1.79 10.95
CA VAL A 50 4.60 -1.89 12.41
C VAL A 50 3.24 -2.22 13.02
N LYS A 51 2.15 -1.96 12.29
CA LYS A 51 0.80 -2.22 12.77
C LYS A 51 -0.21 -2.39 11.62
N PHE A 52 -1.25 -3.18 11.88
CA PHE A 52 -2.43 -3.26 11.04
C PHE A 52 -3.58 -2.48 11.66
N LEU A 53 -4.25 -1.69 10.83
CA LEU A 53 -5.41 -0.88 11.18
C LEU A 53 -6.67 -1.49 10.55
N PRO A 54 -7.86 -1.20 11.11
CA PRO A 54 -9.12 -1.57 10.47
C PRO A 54 -9.21 -0.96 9.06
N LEU A 55 -10.09 -1.51 8.20
CA LEU A 55 -10.26 -1.06 6.80
C LEU A 55 -9.06 -1.34 5.87
N ARG A 56 -8.27 -2.38 6.14
CA ARG A 56 -7.12 -2.79 5.30
C ARG A 56 -6.05 -1.68 5.20
N GLN A 57 -5.81 -0.99 6.30
CA GLN A 57 -4.75 -0.01 6.45
C GLN A 57 -3.58 -0.58 7.25
N CYS A 58 -2.38 -0.05 7.02
CA CYS A 58 -1.13 -0.44 7.65
C CYS A 58 -0.39 0.80 8.12
N GLU A 59 0.18 0.76 9.32
CA GLU A 59 1.17 1.72 9.75
C GLU A 59 2.55 1.27 9.25
N VAL A 60 3.19 2.14 8.48
CA VAL A 60 4.52 1.93 7.91
C VAL A 60 5.49 2.89 8.58
N LEU A 61 6.51 2.35 9.24
CA LEU A 61 7.61 3.10 9.83
C LEU A 61 8.73 3.28 8.80
N PHE A 62 8.99 4.52 8.41
CA PHE A 62 10.06 4.86 7.48
C PHE A 62 11.39 4.99 8.20
N ALA A 63 12.38 4.19 7.78
CA ALA A 63 13.71 4.20 8.39
C ALA A 63 14.45 5.54 8.19
N LYS A 64 14.19 6.25 7.08
CA LYS A 64 14.85 7.53 6.77
C LYS A 64 14.44 8.68 7.70
N SER A 65 13.17 8.71 8.11
CA SER A 65 12.60 9.86 8.83
C SER A 65 12.11 9.52 10.23
N ASN A 66 12.14 8.25 10.63
CA ASN A 66 11.51 7.72 11.84
C ASN A 66 10.03 8.16 11.98
N GLN A 67 9.38 8.40 10.83
CA GLN A 67 7.99 8.81 10.74
C GLN A 67 7.14 7.58 10.48
N ILE A 68 5.92 7.60 11.00
CA ILE A 68 4.91 6.59 10.74
C ILE A 68 3.90 7.20 9.76
N GLY A 69 3.72 6.56 8.62
CA GLY A 69 2.62 6.86 7.69
C GLY A 69 1.57 5.77 7.71
N ILE A 70 0.33 6.13 7.40
CA ILE A 70 -0.79 5.18 7.30
C ILE A 70 -1.10 5.02 5.82
N PHE A 71 -1.03 3.78 5.35
CA PHE A 71 -1.24 3.45 3.94
C PHE A 71 -2.17 2.26 3.80
N ARG A 72 -2.91 2.23 2.70
CA ARG A 72 -3.76 1.10 2.31
C ARG A 72 -2.91 0.02 1.65
N HIS A 73 -3.43 -1.20 1.65
CA HIS A 73 -2.73 -2.32 1.00
C HIS A 73 -2.44 -2.09 -0.49
N GLY A 74 -3.29 -1.32 -1.18
CA GLY A 74 -3.10 -1.01 -2.61
C GLY A 74 -2.12 0.15 -2.91
N GLU A 75 -1.64 0.82 -1.87
CA GLU A 75 -0.67 1.94 -1.94
C GLU A 75 0.74 1.48 -1.54
N LEU A 76 0.89 0.19 -1.21
CA LEU A 76 2.11 -0.42 -0.76
C LEU A 76 2.47 -1.57 -1.70
N GLU A 77 3.75 -1.68 -2.02
CA GLU A 77 4.34 -2.81 -2.70
C GLU A 77 5.34 -3.50 -1.77
N ARG A 78 5.38 -4.83 -1.76
CA ARG A 78 6.38 -5.55 -0.95
C ARG A 78 7.73 -5.46 -1.66
N CYS A 79 8.75 -4.95 -0.98
CA CYS A 79 10.12 -5.05 -1.46
C CYS A 79 10.61 -6.50 -1.27
N GLU A 80 10.40 -7.36 -2.26
CA GLU A 80 11.14 -8.62 -2.35
C GLU A 80 12.57 -8.31 -2.82
N ARG A 81 13.46 -7.97 -1.88
CA ARG A 81 14.90 -8.12 -2.15
C ARG A 81 15.22 -9.61 -2.15
N GLY A 82 15.18 -10.20 -3.34
CA GLY A 82 15.78 -11.51 -3.62
C GLY A 82 17.29 -11.51 -3.43
#